data_AF-A0A0C9SJW6-F1
#
_entry.id   AF-A0A0C9SJW6-F1
#
_cell.length_a   1.000
_cell.length_b   1.000
_cell.length_c   1.000
_cell.angle_alpha   90.00
_cell.angle_beta   90.00
_cell.angle_gamma   90.00
#
_symmetry.space_group_name_H-M   'P 1'
#
loop_
_entity.id
_entity.type
_entity.pdbx_description
1 polymer ?
#
loop_
_entity_poly.entity_id
_entity_poly.type
_entity_poly.pdbx_seq_one_letter_code
_entity_poly.pdbx_strand_id
1 'polypeptide(L)'
;LPELTPTPPEFTPTQKLSADRMKQLQVNFNGFLWPEEEKLFMQVLRLNEAALAFTDQDRGTLSEEYFSPYIMPTVPHKAWVCKNIPIPPGIREQVIEVLKQKINAGVYEPSQ
;
A
#
# COMPACT_ATOMS: atom_id res chain seq x y z
N LEU A 1 5.07 -17.17 12.02
CA LEU A 1 5.80 -16.78 10.81
C LEU A 1 5.75 -17.95 9.83
N PRO A 2 5.68 -17.71 8.52
CA PRO A 2 5.66 -18.79 7.54
C PRO A 2 6.97 -19.59 7.57
N GLU A 3 6.90 -20.89 7.30
CA GLU A 3 8.06 -21.77 7.33
C GLU A 3 8.96 -21.56 6.11
N LEU A 4 10.28 -21.52 6.35
CA LEU A 4 11.30 -21.41 5.30
C LEU A 4 11.90 -22.78 5.04
N THR A 5 12.10 -23.10 3.76
CA THR A 5 12.76 -24.34 3.35
C THR A 5 14.28 -24.12 3.32
N PRO A 6 15.10 -25.07 3.82
CA PRO A 6 16.56 -24.95 3.78
C PRO A 6 17.14 -24.83 2.36
N THR A 7 16.43 -25.41 1.39
CA THR A 7 16.66 -25.24 -0.05
C THR A 7 15.59 -24.30 -0.60
N PRO A 8 15.92 -23.04 -0.94
CA PRO A 8 14.93 -22.10 -1.43
C PRO A 8 14.49 -22.51 -2.86
N PRO A 9 13.16 -22.57 -3.12
CA PRO A 9 12.65 -22.91 -4.44
C PRO A 9 12.91 -21.78 -5.44
N GLU A 10 12.82 -22.09 -6.73
CA GLU A 10 12.84 -21.04 -7.74
C GLU A 10 11.62 -20.12 -7.62
N PHE A 11 11.82 -18.84 -7.93
CA PHE A 11 10.77 -17.84 -7.88
C PHE A 11 9.72 -18.14 -8.94
N THR A 12 8.47 -18.35 -8.50
CA THR A 12 7.31 -18.39 -9.40
C THR A 12 6.46 -17.16 -9.15
N PRO A 13 6.19 -16.33 -10.19
CA PRO A 13 5.38 -15.13 -10.05
C PRO A 13 4.00 -15.41 -9.46
N THR A 14 3.52 -14.54 -8.57
CA THR A 14 2.15 -14.57 -8.08
C THR A 14 1.35 -13.41 -8.67
N GLN A 15 0.03 -13.36 -8.40
CA GLN A 15 -0.81 -12.24 -8.86
C GLN A 15 -0.30 -10.90 -8.33
N LYS A 16 0.26 -10.88 -7.11
CA LYS A 16 0.73 -9.66 -6.45
C LYS A 16 2.23 -9.42 -6.66
N LEU A 17 3.06 -10.45 -6.58
CA LEU A 17 4.50 -10.37 -6.80
C LEU A 17 4.83 -10.86 -8.21
N SER A 18 4.66 -9.96 -9.20
CA SER A 18 5.01 -10.22 -10.60
C SER A 18 6.52 -10.11 -10.82
N ALA A 19 7.02 -10.65 -11.94
CA ALA A 19 8.43 -10.55 -12.30
C ALA A 19 8.90 -9.08 -12.43
N ASP A 20 8.04 -8.18 -12.90
CA ASP A 20 8.38 -6.76 -13.04
C ASP A 20 8.47 -6.05 -11.68
N ARG A 21 7.53 -6.35 -10.77
CA ARG A 21 7.58 -5.85 -9.39
C ARG A 21 8.80 -6.39 -8.63
N MET A 22 9.18 -7.64 -8.90
CA MET A 22 10.39 -8.24 -8.35
C MET A 22 11.66 -7.54 -8.84
N LYS A 23 11.71 -7.17 -10.13
CA LYS A 23 12.81 -6.36 -10.69
C LYS A 23 12.87 -4.96 -10.11
N GLN A 24 11.72 -4.33 -9.83
CA GLN A 24 11.64 -3.01 -9.18
C GLN A 24 12.23 -3.01 -7.76
N LEU A 25 12.12 -4.12 -7.03
CA LEU A 25 12.66 -4.26 -5.67
C LEU A 25 14.20 -4.28 -5.63
N GLN A 26 14.88 -4.58 -6.75
CA GLN A 26 16.35 -4.56 -6.87
C GLN A 26 17.08 -5.25 -5.70
N VAL A 27 16.63 -6.44 -5.32
CA VAL A 27 17.06 -7.15 -4.09
C VAL A 27 18.57 -7.27 -3.96
N ASN A 28 19.30 -7.44 -5.07
CA ASN A 28 20.75 -7.57 -5.09
C ASN A 28 21.44 -6.49 -5.93
N PHE A 29 21.07 -5.21 -5.75
CA PHE A 29 21.65 -4.10 -6.54
C PHE A 29 23.19 -4.03 -6.45
N ASN A 30 23.76 -4.30 -5.27
CA ASN A 30 25.21 -4.23 -5.03
C ASN A 30 25.96 -5.54 -5.29
N GLY A 31 25.27 -6.63 -5.66
CA GLY A 31 25.89 -7.95 -5.81
C GLY A 31 26.46 -8.54 -4.51
N PHE A 32 25.97 -8.08 -3.35
CA PHE A 32 26.42 -8.55 -2.03
C PHE A 32 25.89 -9.95 -1.71
N LEU A 33 24.67 -10.26 -2.16
CA LEU A 33 24.00 -11.53 -1.86
C LEU A 33 24.46 -12.62 -2.81
N TRP A 34 24.60 -13.84 -2.29
CA TRP A 34 24.83 -15.02 -3.11
C TRP A 34 23.55 -15.42 -3.85
N PRO A 35 23.65 -16.14 -4.98
CA PRO A 35 22.47 -16.58 -5.73
C PRO A 35 21.43 -17.33 -4.88
N GLU A 36 21.88 -18.13 -3.91
CA GLU A 36 21.03 -18.86 -2.97
C GLU A 36 20.36 -17.93 -1.95
N GLU A 37 21.05 -16.89 -1.49
CA GLU A 37 20.48 -15.90 -0.57
C GLU A 37 19.43 -15.02 -1.26
N GLU A 38 19.65 -14.68 -2.54
CA GLU A 38 18.66 -13.98 -3.35
C GLU A 38 17.38 -14.82 -3.51
N LYS A 39 17.53 -16.13 -3.74
CA LYS A 39 16.39 -17.07 -3.77
C LYS A 39 15.67 -17.17 -2.44
N LEU A 40 16.40 -17.19 -1.33
CA LEU A 40 15.81 -17.18 0.02
C LEU A 40 15.01 -15.89 0.24
N PHE A 41 15.54 -14.74 -0.16
CA PHE A 41 14.84 -13.46 -0.02
C PHE A 41 13.56 -13.43 -0.87
N MET A 42 13.62 -13.95 -2.10
CA MET A 42 12.44 -14.12 -2.96
C MET A 42 11.37 -15.01 -2.30
N GLN A 43 11.77 -16.09 -1.64
CA GLN A 43 10.85 -16.95 -0.89
C GLN A 43 10.21 -16.20 0.29
N VAL A 44 10.99 -15.43 1.06
CA VAL A 44 10.47 -14.62 2.18
C VAL A 44 9.44 -13.60 1.69
N LEU A 45 9.76 -12.86 0.62
CA LEU A 45 8.84 -11.87 0.05
C LEU A 45 7.54 -12.51 -0.45
N ARG A 46 7.64 -13.67 -1.10
CA ARG A 46 6.48 -14.42 -1.58
C ARG A 46 5.59 -14.89 -0.43
N LEU A 47 6.17 -15.47 0.62
CA LEU A 47 5.42 -15.94 1.78
C LEU A 47 4.73 -14.80 2.54
N ASN A 48 5.26 -13.58 2.44
CA ASN A 48 4.72 -12.38 3.06
C ASN A 48 4.10 -11.42 2.04
N GLU A 49 3.64 -11.91 0.89
CA GLU A 49 3.12 -11.06 -0.20
C GLU A 49 1.96 -10.15 0.23
N ALA A 50 1.18 -10.59 1.23
CA ALA A 50 0.10 -9.79 1.82
C ALA A 50 0.61 -8.49 2.44
N ALA A 51 1.82 -8.47 3.02
CA ALA A 51 2.41 -7.31 3.67
C ALA A 51 3.01 -6.28 2.70
N LEU A 52 3.21 -6.66 1.43
CA LEU A 52 3.77 -5.77 0.42
C LEU A 52 2.68 -4.89 -0.18
N ALA A 53 2.88 -3.58 -0.23
CA ALA A 53 1.95 -2.66 -0.88
C ALA A 53 2.54 -2.10 -2.17
N PHE A 54 1.94 -2.43 -3.32
CA PHE A 54 2.36 -1.91 -4.62
C PHE A 54 1.38 -0.85 -5.15
N THR A 55 0.14 -0.89 -4.69
CA THR A 55 -0.93 0.06 -5.04
C THR A 55 -1.57 0.62 -3.78
N ASP A 56 -2.28 1.74 -3.89
CA ASP A 56 -3.03 2.32 -2.76
C ASP A 56 -4.10 1.37 -2.20
N GLN A 57 -4.59 0.41 -2.99
CA GLN A 57 -5.54 -0.62 -2.53
C GLN A 57 -4.88 -1.68 -1.65
N ASP A 58 -3.57 -1.91 -1.83
CA ASP A 58 -2.82 -2.85 -1.00
C ASP A 58 -2.45 -2.24 0.36
N ARG A 59 -2.69 -0.94 0.54
CA ARG A 59 -2.41 -0.23 1.78
C ARG A 59 -3.38 -0.70 2.87
N GLY A 60 -2.84 -1.38 3.88
CA GLY A 60 -3.62 -1.77 5.05
C GLY A 60 -4.02 -0.57 5.92
N THR A 61 -5.08 -0.74 6.69
CA THR A 61 -5.50 0.14 7.79
C THR A 61 -5.08 -0.46 9.14
N LEU A 62 -5.03 0.37 10.18
CA LEU A 62 -4.84 -0.12 11.54
C LEU A 62 -6.09 -0.92 11.96
N SER A 63 -5.88 -2.09 12.56
CA SER A 63 -6.98 -2.91 13.07
C SER A 63 -7.67 -2.21 14.25
N GLU A 64 -9.00 -2.15 14.19
CA GLU A 64 -9.86 -1.59 15.25
C GLU A 64 -9.78 -2.39 16.55
N GLU A 65 -9.32 -3.65 16.51
CA GLU A 65 -9.10 -4.47 17.70
C GLU A 65 -7.99 -3.91 18.60
N TYR A 66 -7.01 -3.22 18.01
CA TYR A 66 -5.85 -2.68 18.72
C TYR A 66 -5.90 -1.15 18.84
N PHE A 67 -6.54 -0.46 17.89
CA PHE A 67 -6.57 0.99 17.81
C PHE A 67 -8.00 1.51 17.77
N SER A 68 -8.43 2.19 18.83
CA SER A 68 -9.71 2.90 18.82
C SER A 68 -9.69 4.10 17.86
N PRO A 69 -10.84 4.48 17.29
CA PRO A 69 -10.95 5.72 16.52
C PRO A 69 -10.43 6.93 17.29
N TYR A 70 -9.75 7.84 16.58
CA TYR A 70 -9.19 9.04 17.19
C TYR A 70 -10.29 10.07 17.47
N ILE A 71 -10.41 10.51 18.73
CA ILE A 71 -11.33 11.56 19.13
C ILE A 71 -10.58 12.90 19.09
N MET A 72 -10.96 13.78 18.15
CA MET A 72 -10.41 15.12 18.09
C MET A 72 -10.92 15.97 19.28
N PRO A 73 -10.05 16.48 20.17
CA PRO A 73 -10.48 17.38 21.23
C PRO A 73 -10.87 18.72 20.60
N THR A 74 -12.08 19.19 20.92
CA THR A 74 -12.60 20.47 20.41
C THR A 74 -12.98 21.39 21.56
N VAL A 75 -12.85 22.70 21.33
CA VAL A 75 -13.44 23.73 22.21
C VAL A 75 -14.84 24.08 21.71
N PRO A 76 -15.75 24.62 22.52
CA PRO A 76 -17.04 25.10 22.04
C PRO A 76 -16.88 26.09 20.88
N HIS A 77 -17.30 25.68 19.68
CA HIS A 77 -17.22 26.48 18.46
C HIS A 77 -18.43 26.21 17.58
N LYS A 78 -18.73 27.13 16.67
CA LYS A 78 -19.70 26.91 15.60
C LYS A 78 -18.98 26.22 14.44
N ALA A 79 -19.60 25.19 13.85
CA ALA A 79 -19.08 24.56 12.64
C ALA A 79 -18.81 25.63 11.56
N TRP A 80 -17.60 25.62 11.02
CA TRP A 80 -17.18 26.57 9.99
C TRP A 80 -17.42 25.97 8.61
N VAL A 81 -18.14 26.69 7.75
CA VAL A 81 -18.34 26.31 6.34
C VAL A 81 -17.68 27.37 5.47
N CYS A 82 -16.69 26.95 4.69
CA CYS A 82 -16.02 27.78 3.69
C CYS A 82 -16.36 27.27 2.29
N LYS A 83 -16.50 28.17 1.32
CA LYS A 83 -16.69 27.80 -0.07
C LYS A 83 -15.42 27.15 -0.63
N ASN A 84 -15.56 26.01 -1.30
CA ASN A 84 -14.43 25.33 -1.94
C ASN A 84 -13.80 26.20 -3.04
N ILE A 85 -12.47 26.14 -3.13
CA ILE A 85 -11.69 26.79 -4.19
C ILE A 85 -12.00 26.08 -5.52
N PRO A 86 -12.30 26.81 -6.61
CA PRO A 86 -12.54 26.19 -7.92
C PRO A 86 -11.32 25.44 -8.42
N ILE A 87 -11.54 24.22 -8.93
CA ILE A 87 -10.48 23.40 -9.52
C ILE A 87 -10.20 23.91 -10.95
N PRO A 88 -8.95 24.23 -11.30
CA PRO A 88 -8.59 24.62 -12.67
C PRO A 88 -8.97 23.53 -13.70
N PRO A 89 -9.51 23.90 -14.88
CA PRO A 89 -9.98 22.92 -15.87
C PRO A 89 -8.91 21.91 -16.31
N GLY A 90 -7.65 22.33 -16.43
CA GLY A 90 -6.56 21.48 -16.91
C GLY A 90 -6.18 20.32 -15.99
N ILE A 91 -6.48 20.41 -14.69
CA ILE A 91 -6.18 19.35 -13.71
C ILE A 91 -7.43 18.60 -13.23
N ARG A 92 -8.61 19.00 -13.71
CA ARG A 92 -9.88 18.50 -13.18
C ARG A 92 -9.99 16.98 -13.26
N GLU A 93 -9.58 16.38 -14.39
CA GLU A 93 -9.67 14.93 -14.58
C GLU A 93 -8.72 14.17 -13.65
N GLN A 94 -7.50 14.68 -13.45
CA GLN A 94 -6.51 14.09 -12.53
C GLN A 94 -7.02 14.11 -11.09
N VAL A 95 -7.64 15.22 -10.68
CA VAL A 95 -8.24 15.31 -9.33
C VAL A 95 -9.39 14.31 -9.16
N ILE A 96 -10.24 14.16 -10.18
CA ILE A 96 -11.33 13.18 -10.15
C ILE A 96 -10.78 11.75 -10.06
N GLU A 97 -9.72 11.44 -10.80
CA GLU A 97 -9.06 10.13 -10.75
C GLU A 97 -8.51 9.82 -9.35
N VAL A 98 -7.78 10.76 -8.74
CA VAL A 98 -7.26 10.61 -7.38
C VAL A 98 -8.39 10.42 -6.36
N LEU A 99 -9.49 11.17 -6.50
CA LEU A 99 -10.66 11.00 -5.62
C LEU A 99 -11.27 9.61 -5.75
N LYS A 100 -11.44 9.10 -6.97
CA LYS A 100 -11.94 7.73 -7.22
C LYS A 100 -11.00 6.67 -6.64
N GLN A 101 -9.69 6.83 -6.80
CA GLN A 101 -8.70 5.92 -6.22
C GLN A 101 -8.80 5.87 -4.70
N LYS A 102 -8.94 7.03 -4.03
CA LYS A 102 -9.08 7.10 -2.57
C LYS A 102 -10.40 6.53 -2.05
N ILE A 103 -11.49 6.69 -2.80
CA ILE A 103 -12.78 6.06 -2.48
C ILE A 103 -12.66 4.53 -2.62
N ASN A 104 -12.07 4.05 -3.72
CA ASN A 104 -11.86 2.62 -3.95
C ASN A 104 -10.93 1.98 -2.90
N ALA A 105 -9.95 2.73 -2.39
CA ALA A 105 -9.08 2.31 -1.29
C ALA A 105 -9.76 2.38 0.10
N GLY A 106 -11.01 2.85 0.19
CA GLY A 106 -11.75 2.96 1.45
C GLY A 106 -11.29 4.10 2.36
N VAL A 107 -10.47 5.03 1.86
CA VAL A 107 -9.96 6.18 2.63
C VAL A 107 -11.00 7.29 2.72
N TYR A 108 -11.81 7.48 1.66
CA TYR A 108 -12.86 8.50 1.59
C TYR A 108 -14.24 7.86 1.51
N GLU A 109 -15.17 8.41 2.27
CA GLU A 109 -16.57 8.03 2.28
C GLU A 109 -17.47 9.25 1.99
N PRO A 110 -18.67 9.07 1.39
CA PRO A 110 -19.64 10.14 1.25
C PRO A 110 -20.15 10.62 2.60
N SER A 111 -20.11 11.93 2.85
CA SER A 111 -20.75 12.57 4.00
C SER A 111 -22.13 13.12 3.62
N GLN A 112 -23.12 13.01 4.52
CA GLN A 112 -24.46 13.59 4.37
C GLN A 112 -24.49 15.10 4.66
#